data_AF-A0A6A5TM46-F1
#
_entry.id   AF-A0A6A5TM46-F1
#
_cell.length_a   1.000
_cell.length_b   1.000
_cell.length_c   1.000
_cell.angle_alpha   90.00
_cell.angle_beta   90.00
_cell.angle_gamma   90.00
#
_symmetry.space_group_name_H-M   'P 1'
#
loop_
_entity.id
_entity.type
_entity.pdbx_description
1 polymer ?
#
loop_
_entity_poly.entity_id
_entity_poly.type
_entity_poly.pdbx_seq_one_letter_code
_entity_poly.pdbx_strand_id
1 'polypeptide(L)'
;LIILPLTLDKTYDRILSVISEANSQYAVPILWWLTFLAQPLLADEVTEIVAIDLEDKARFNLEEVLEDLLDILNICSSLVTMTIDKKDRELGLVR
;
A
#
# COMPACT_ATOMS: atom_id res chain seq x y z
N LEU A 1 -24.87 14.99 5.30
CA LEU A 1 -24.35 14.43 6.56
C LEU A 1 -23.68 13.10 6.24
N ILE A 2 -22.37 12.98 6.47
CA ILE A 2 -21.68 11.69 6.34
C ILE A 2 -21.91 10.97 7.67
N ILE A 3 -22.74 9.93 7.65
CA ILE A 3 -23.02 9.11 8.83
C ILE A 3 -21.87 8.11 8.98
N LEU A 4 -21.36 7.95 10.21
CA LEU A 4 -20.36 6.93 10.51
C LEU A 4 -20.97 5.54 10.27
N PRO A 5 -20.30 4.64 9.53
CA PRO A 5 -20.83 3.30 9.31
C PRO A 5 -21.01 2.53 10.63
N LEU A 6 -22.07 1.75 10.73
CA LEU A 6 -22.46 1.05 11.97
C LEU A 6 -21.50 -0.08 12.36
N THR A 7 -20.73 -0.59 11.39
CA THR A 7 -19.82 -1.72 11.59
C THR A 7 -18.45 -1.41 10.99
N LEU A 8 -17.45 -2.13 11.49
CA LEU A 8 -16.10 -2.05 10.97
C LEU A 8 -16.05 -2.51 9.50
N ASP A 9 -16.77 -3.59 9.15
CA ASP A 9 -16.88 -4.05 7.75
C ASP A 9 -17.40 -2.96 6.82
N LYS A 10 -18.49 -2.27 7.18
CA LYS A 10 -19.02 -1.15 6.40
C LYS A 10 -18.07 0.04 6.33
N THR A 11 -17.19 0.17 7.32
CA THR A 11 -16.13 1.19 7.32
C THR A 11 -15.06 0.83 6.31
N TYR A 12 -14.60 -0.42 6.29
CA TYR A 12 -13.66 -0.91 5.29
C TYR A 12 -14.26 -0.93 3.88
N ASP A 13 -15.50 -1.37 3.69
CA ASP A 13 -16.20 -1.32 2.40
C ASP A 13 -16.19 0.10 1.83
N ARG A 14 -16.51 1.09 2.66
CA ARG A 14 -16.49 2.49 2.26
C ARG A 14 -15.09 2.96 1.89
N ILE A 15 -14.08 2.63 2.69
CA ILE A 15 -12.69 3.03 2.43
C ILE A 15 -12.19 2.40 1.14
N LEU A 16 -12.36 1.08 0.99
CA LEU A 16 -11.92 0.32 -0.17
C LEU A 16 -12.67 0.73 -1.45
N SER A 17 -13.94 1.14 -1.35
CA SER A 17 -14.71 1.62 -2.51
C SER A 17 -14.17 2.91 -3.15
N VAL A 18 -13.27 3.64 -2.48
CA VAL A 18 -12.61 4.82 -3.04
C VAL A 18 -11.49 4.42 -4.02
N ILE A 19 -10.98 3.19 -3.92
CA ILE A 19 -9.96 2.66 -4.82
C ILE A 19 -10.61 2.34 -6.16
N SER A 20 -10.17 3.02 -7.23
CA SER A 20 -10.66 2.75 -8.58
C SER A 20 -10.16 1.39 -9.08
N GLU A 21 -10.85 0.82 -10.06
CA GLU A 21 -10.44 -0.44 -10.70
C GLU A 21 -9.06 -0.33 -11.36
N ALA A 22 -8.72 0.82 -11.94
CA ALA A 22 -7.39 1.07 -12.48
C ALA A 22 -6.29 1.06 -11.41
N ASN A 23 -6.64 1.44 -10.17
CA ASN A 23 -5.70 1.49 -9.05
C ASN A 23 -5.70 0.18 -8.24
N SER A 24 -6.74 -0.66 -8.37
CA SER A 24 -6.84 -1.91 -7.60
C SER A 24 -5.75 -2.90 -7.97
N GLN A 25 -5.28 -2.89 -9.22
CA GLN A 25 -4.15 -3.73 -9.66
C GLN A 25 -2.87 -3.49 -8.85
N TYR A 26 -2.70 -2.30 -8.27
CA TYR A 26 -1.55 -1.97 -7.44
C TYR A 26 -1.89 -1.95 -5.95
N ALA A 27 -3.05 -1.40 -5.59
CA ALA A 27 -3.45 -1.24 -4.19
C ALA A 27 -3.70 -2.59 -3.50
N VAL A 28 -4.29 -3.56 -4.21
CA VAL A 28 -4.60 -4.88 -3.62
C VAL A 28 -3.33 -5.64 -3.26
N PRO A 29 -2.32 -5.79 -4.14
CA PRO A 29 -1.04 -6.41 -3.77
C PRO A 29 -0.38 -5.73 -2.55
N ILE A 30 -0.33 -4.40 -2.50
CA ILE A 30 0.26 -3.66 -1.38
C ILE A 30 -0.46 -3.97 -0.07
N LEU A 31 -1.79 -3.82 -0.04
CA LEU A 31 -2.58 -4.10 1.15
C LEU A 31 -2.45 -5.57 1.59
N TRP A 32 -2.36 -6.47 0.63
CA TRP A 32 -2.18 -7.89 0.91
C TRP A 32 -0.82 -8.15 1.57
N TRP A 33 0.28 -7.66 0.99
CA TRP A 33 1.61 -7.75 1.59
C TRP A 33 1.66 -7.13 3.00
N LEU A 34 1.12 -5.94 3.18
CA LEU A 34 1.08 -5.26 4.49
C LEU A 34 0.29 -6.04 5.55
N THR A 35 -0.72 -6.83 5.14
CA THR A 35 -1.54 -7.62 6.08
C THR A 35 -0.81 -8.86 6.57
N PHE A 36 0.05 -9.48 5.74
CA PHE A 36 0.72 -10.73 6.06
C PHE A 36 2.14 -10.57 6.62
N LEU A 37 2.76 -9.42 6.42
CA LEU A 37 4.12 -9.19 6.89
C LEU A 37 4.16 -8.84 8.37
N ALA A 38 5.13 -9.43 9.07
CA ALA A 38 5.31 -9.22 10.50
C ALA A 38 5.96 -7.87 10.83
N GLN A 39 6.58 -7.20 9.85
CA GLN A 39 7.30 -5.95 9.99
C GLN A 39 6.90 -4.97 8.88
N PRO A 40 6.99 -3.64 9.12
CA PRO A 40 6.80 -2.65 8.07
C PRO A 40 7.80 -2.85 6.92
N LEU A 41 7.34 -2.59 5.70
CA LEU A 41 8.17 -2.60 4.50
C LEU A 41 8.85 -1.25 4.27
N LEU A 42 10.03 -1.28 3.67
CA LEU A 42 10.65 -0.10 3.09
C LEU A 42 9.91 0.32 1.82
N ALA A 43 9.91 1.62 1.51
CA ALA A 43 9.28 2.14 0.29
C ALA A 43 9.79 1.43 -0.98
N ASP A 44 11.10 1.24 -1.08
CA ASP A 44 11.73 0.55 -2.22
C ASP A 44 11.33 -0.94 -2.30
N GLU A 45 11.07 -1.60 -1.17
CA GLU A 45 10.56 -2.97 -1.19
C GLU A 45 9.12 -3.00 -1.71
N VAL A 46 8.30 -2.00 -1.36
CA VAL A 46 6.90 -1.92 -1.83
C VAL A 46 6.81 -1.76 -3.34
N THR A 47 7.70 -0.97 -3.97
CA THR A 47 7.68 -0.79 -5.43
C THR A 47 8.00 -2.08 -6.18
N GLU A 48 8.87 -2.93 -5.62
CA GLU A 48 9.25 -4.22 -6.21
C GLU A 48 8.20 -5.31 -5.99
N ILE A 49 7.64 -5.45 -4.78
CA ILE A 49 6.70 -6.55 -4.48
C ILE A 49 5.35 -6.42 -5.21
N VAL A 50 5.01 -5.22 -5.68
CA VAL A 50 3.84 -4.96 -6.53
C VAL A 50 3.97 -5.63 -7.90
N ALA A 51 5.20 -5.80 -8.39
CA ALA A 51 5.50 -6.50 -9.64
C ALA A 51 5.43 -8.03 -9.53
N ILE A 52 5.06 -8.55 -8.35
CA ILE A 52 4.86 -9.98 -8.14
C ILE A 52 3.39 -10.31 -8.38
N ASP A 53 3.11 -11.03 -9.47
CA ASP A 53 1.79 -11.58 -9.74
C ASP A 53 1.51 -12.75 -8.79
N LEU A 54 0.68 -12.48 -7.78
CA LEU A 54 0.29 -13.44 -6.75
C LEU A 54 -0.69 -14.51 -7.27
N GLU A 55 -1.30 -14.32 -8.44
CA GLU A 55 -2.22 -15.28 -9.06
C GLU A 55 -1.49 -16.23 -10.03
N ASP A 56 -0.49 -15.75 -10.78
CA ASP A 56 0.35 -16.59 -11.66
C ASP A 56 1.67 -17.03 -11.02
N LYS A 57 1.58 -17.94 -10.04
CA LYS A 57 2.74 -18.63 -9.44
C LYS A 57 3.78 -17.70 -8.81
N ALA A 58 3.38 -16.51 -8.33
CA ALA A 58 4.29 -15.53 -7.74
C ALA A 58 5.40 -15.10 -8.71
N ARG A 59 5.05 -14.86 -9.99
CA ARG A 59 6.01 -14.41 -11.00
C ARG A 59 6.31 -12.93 -10.83
N PHE A 60 7.60 -12.60 -10.85
CA PHE A 60 8.07 -11.22 -10.84
C PHE A 60 8.22 -10.70 -12.28
N ASN A 61 7.62 -9.55 -12.59
CA ASN A 61 7.76 -8.85 -13.86
C ASN A 61 8.38 -7.45 -13.67
N LEU A 62 9.63 -7.27 -14.10
CA LEU A 62 10.32 -5.98 -13.99
C LEU A 62 9.57 -4.82 -14.68
N GLU A 63 8.82 -5.10 -15.75
CA GLU A 63 8.04 -4.09 -16.47
C GLU A 63 6.82 -3.59 -15.68
N GLU A 64 6.44 -4.30 -14.62
CA GLU A 64 5.32 -3.97 -13.73
C GLU A 64 5.77 -3.37 -12.39
N VAL A 65 7.08 -3.10 -12.23
CA VAL A 65 7.59 -2.38 -11.06
C VAL A 65 6.98 -0.99 -11.02
N LEU A 66 6.51 -0.62 -9.83
CA LEU A 66 5.78 0.62 -9.66
C LEU A 66 6.72 1.83 -9.80
N GLU A 67 6.39 2.74 -10.71
CA GLU A 67 7.18 3.96 -10.95
C GLU A 67 7.03 5.00 -9.83
N ASP A 68 5.82 5.23 -9.31
CA ASP A 68 5.55 6.17 -8.22
C ASP A 68 4.72 5.55 -7.10
N LEU A 69 5.38 5.26 -5.97
CA LEU A 69 4.74 4.71 -4.78
C LEU A 69 3.79 5.70 -4.11
N LEU A 70 4.10 6.99 -4.12
CA LEU A 70 3.36 8.00 -3.38
C LEU A 70 1.95 8.18 -3.94
N ASP A 71 1.78 8.05 -5.25
CA ASP A 71 0.48 8.11 -5.91
C ASP A 71 -0.47 7.02 -5.41
N ILE A 72 0.02 5.80 -5.21
CA ILE A 72 -0.80 4.69 -4.70
C ILE A 72 -0.98 4.76 -3.18
N LEU A 73 0.05 5.17 -2.43
CA LEU A 73 -0.10 5.39 -0.99
C LEU A 73 -1.11 6.51 -0.69
N ASN A 74 -1.23 7.52 -1.56
CA ASN A 74 -2.27 8.53 -1.44
C ASN A 74 -3.68 7.94 -1.54
N ILE A 75 -3.88 6.97 -2.43
CA ILE A 75 -5.16 6.25 -2.58
C ILE A 75 -5.45 5.39 -1.34
N CYS A 76 -4.41 4.78 -0.75
CA CYS A 76 -4.52 3.96 0.47
C CYS A 76 -4.33 4.76 1.78
N SER A 77 -4.31 6.10 1.73
CA SER A 77 -3.87 6.96 2.84
C SER A 77 -4.73 6.87 4.11
N SER A 78 -5.96 6.38 4.00
CA SER A 78 -6.82 6.12 5.16
C SER A 78 -6.54 4.78 5.85
N LEU A 79 -5.76 3.90 5.22
CA LEU A 79 -5.39 2.56 5.71
C LEU A 79 -3.91 2.44 6.04
N VAL A 80 -3.05 3.15 5.32
CA VAL A 80 -1.60 3.00 5.38
C VAL A 80 -0.96 4.33 5.76
N THR A 81 0.16 4.27 6.48
CA THR A 81 0.98 5.44 6.79
C THR A 81 2.44 5.10 6.53
N MET A 82 3.14 6.00 5.83
CA MET A 82 4.58 5.90 5.66
C MET A 82 5.29 6.58 6.83
N THR A 83 6.26 5.89 7.42
CA THR A 83 7.06 6.41 8.53
C THR A 83 8.53 6.42 8.15
N ILE A 84 9.26 7.41 8.66
CA ILE A 84 10.71 7.45 8.53
C ILE A 84 11.31 6.55 9.60
N ASP A 85 12.27 5.70 9.24
CA ASP A 85 12.98 4.88 10.21
C ASP A 85 13.62 5.80 11.27
N LYS A 86 13.52 5.42 12.54
CA LYS A 86 14.10 6.20 13.65
C LYS A 86 15.59 6.45 13.43
N LYS A 87 16.30 5.50 12.83
CA LYS A 87 17.73 5.59 12.54
C LYS A 87 18.03 6.71 11.54
N ASP A 88 17.21 6.88 10.51
CA ASP A 88 17.36 7.94 9.52
C ASP A 88 17.00 9.32 10.10
N ARG A 89 16.03 9.34 11.02
CA ARG A 89 15.61 10.54 11.75
C ARG A 89 16.69 11.06 12.70
N GLU A 90 17.44 10.15 13.33
CA GLU A 90 18.58 10.49 14.20
C GLU A 90 19.84 10.89 13.42
N LEU A 91 20.00 10.38 12.18
CA LEU A 91 21.12 10.70 11.30
C LEU A 91 20.92 11.97 10.46
N GLY A 92 19.74 12.60 10.49
CA GLY A 92 19.47 13.85 9.77
C GLY A 92 19.58 13.72 8.25
N LEU A 93 19.42 12.52 7.72
CA LEU A 93 19.63 12.17 6.30
C LEU A 93 18.51 12.67 5.38
N VAL A 94 17.37 13.10 5.93
CA VAL A 94 16.27 13.68 5.17
C VAL A 94 15.81 14.96 5.87
N ARG A 95 15.80 16.06 5.11
CA ARG A 95 15.57 17.42 5.59
C ARG A 95 14.11 17.84 5.41
#